data_AF-A0A518H9T4-F1
#
_entry.id   AF-A0A518H9T4-F1
#
_cell.length_a   1.000
_cell.length_b   1.000
_cell.length_c   1.000
_cell.angle_alpha   90.00
_cell.angle_beta   90.00
_cell.angle_gamma   90.00
#
_symmetry.space_group_name_H-M   'P 1'
#
loop_
_entity.id
_entity.type
_entity.pdbx_description
1 polymer ?
#
loop_
_entity_poly.entity_id
_entity_poly.type
_entity_poly.pdbx_seq_one_letter_code
_entity_poly.pdbx_strand_id
1 'polypeptide(L)'
;MSEDRTVDMIRWTFTADPAKSAEIERLLVDLGLEVTPRGGGRFVATWEEPEGDVDEVVEQLWEINGSPFEVTHEAFRRLELLAYSAEPEADRGAA
;
A
#
# COMPACT_ATOMS: atom_id res chain seq x y z
N MET A 1 5.61 16.49 22.68
CA MET A 1 5.08 15.19 22.23
C MET A 1 5.05 15.30 20.73
N SER A 2 5.90 14.56 20.03
CA SER A 2 5.94 14.61 18.57
C SER A 2 4.63 14.05 18.06
N GLU A 3 3.89 14.81 17.26
CA GLU A 3 2.72 14.31 16.53
C GLU A 3 3.16 13.07 15.74
N ASP A 4 2.67 11.91 16.15
CA ASP A 4 2.82 10.66 15.42
C ASP A 4 2.06 10.83 14.11
N ARG A 5 2.77 11.33 13.08
CA ARG A 5 2.24 11.46 11.73
C ARG A 5 2.22 10.08 11.11
N THR A 6 1.27 9.26 11.57
CA THR A 6 0.97 7.93 11.02
C THR A 6 0.87 8.04 9.51
N VAL A 7 1.67 7.26 8.80
CA VAL A 7 1.56 7.14 7.35
C VAL A 7 0.22 6.47 7.06
N ASP A 8 -0.60 7.06 6.20
CA ASP A 8 -1.91 6.50 5.85
C ASP A 8 -1.79 5.43 4.78
N MET A 9 -0.81 5.57 3.88
CA MET A 9 -0.60 4.61 2.80
C MET A 9 0.86 4.62 2.36
N ILE A 10 1.41 3.44 2.12
CA ILE A 10 2.69 3.27 1.43
C ILE A 10 2.42 2.68 0.06
N ARG A 11 3.09 3.19 -0.97
CA ARG A 11 3.22 2.51 -2.25
C ARG A 11 4.65 2.08 -2.46
N TRP A 12 4.82 0.81 -2.77
CA TRP A 12 6.08 0.22 -3.18
C TRP A 12 6.07 -0.12 -4.65
N THR A 13 7.16 0.26 -5.32
CA THR A 13 7.46 -0.19 -6.67
C THR A 13 8.82 -0.84 -6.68
N PHE A 14 8.90 -2.08 -7.15
CA PHE A 14 10.16 -2.82 -7.23
C PHE A 14 10.13 -3.85 -8.35
N THR A 15 11.31 -4.41 -8.65
CA THR A 15 11.47 -5.51 -9.60
C THR A 15 12.23 -6.64 -8.91
N ALA A 16 11.64 -7.83 -8.91
CA ALA A 16 12.21 -9.04 -8.34
C ALA A 16 12.38 -10.13 -9.43
N ASP A 17 13.03 -11.24 -9.07
CA ASP A 17 13.16 -12.39 -9.96
C ASP A 17 11.76 -12.90 -10.35
N PRO A 18 11.45 -13.00 -11.66
CA PRO A 18 10.15 -13.48 -12.11
C PRO A 18 9.82 -14.88 -11.59
N ALA A 19 10.80 -15.75 -11.35
CA ALA A 19 10.61 -17.07 -10.76
C ALA A 19 10.15 -17.03 -9.29
N LYS A 20 10.38 -15.91 -8.60
CA LYS A 20 9.98 -15.68 -7.19
C LYS A 20 8.67 -14.92 -7.05
N SER A 21 8.09 -14.48 -8.16
CA SER A 21 6.90 -13.62 -8.18
C SER A 21 5.73 -14.13 -7.35
N ALA A 22 5.42 -15.43 -7.44
CA ALA A 22 4.28 -16.01 -6.74
C ALA A 22 4.48 -16.06 -5.21
N GLU A 23 5.73 -16.27 -4.76
CA GLU A 23 6.07 -16.30 -3.33
C GLU A 23 6.06 -14.88 -2.75
N ILE A 24 6.60 -13.92 -3.49
CA ILE A 24 6.55 -12.49 -3.14
C ILE A 24 5.11 -11.98 -3.08
N GLU A 25 4.30 -12.26 -4.10
CA GLU A 25 2.89 -11.85 -4.13
C GLU A 25 2.13 -12.41 -2.93
N ARG A 26 2.37 -13.68 -2.59
CA ARG A 26 1.74 -14.32 -1.44
C ARG A 26 2.14 -13.65 -0.11
N LEU A 27 3.43 -13.35 0.09
CA LEU A 27 3.88 -12.65 1.30
C LEU A 27 3.17 -11.30 1.45
N LEU A 28 3.17 -10.50 0.38
CA LEU A 28 2.59 -9.17 0.42
C LEU A 28 1.09 -9.18 0.68
N VAL A 29 0.35 -10.13 0.07
CA VAL A 29 -1.08 -10.30 0.33
C VAL A 29 -1.35 -10.79 1.76
N ASP A 30 -0.51 -11.66 2.32
CA ASP A 30 -0.64 -12.14 3.71
C ASP A 30 -0.47 -11.00 4.73
N LEU A 31 0.40 -10.03 4.40
CA LEU A 31 0.60 -8.79 5.16
C LEU A 31 -0.49 -7.74 4.92
N GLY A 32 -1.49 -8.03 4.09
CA GLY A 32 -2.62 -7.13 3.81
C GLY A 32 -2.35 -6.08 2.73
N LEU A 33 -1.25 -6.20 1.96
CA LEU A 33 -1.00 -5.28 0.85
C LEU A 33 -1.82 -5.65 -0.38
N GLU A 34 -2.32 -4.63 -1.07
CA GLU A 34 -2.87 -4.77 -2.41
C GLU A 34 -1.74 -4.85 -3.43
N VAL A 35 -1.64 -5.97 -4.17
CA VAL A 35 -0.55 -6.22 -5.12
C VAL A 35 -1.05 -6.14 -6.56
N THR A 36 -0.37 -5.32 -7.37
CA THR A 36 -0.58 -5.23 -8.82
C THR A 36 0.69 -5.66 -9.57
N PRO A 37 0.75 -6.90 -10.11
CA PRO A 37 1.86 -7.32 -10.95
C PRO A 37 1.82 -6.60 -12.31
N ARG A 38 2.96 -6.09 -12.76
CA ARG A 38 3.12 -5.38 -14.06
C ARG A 38 3.80 -6.22 -15.14
N GLY A 39 4.04 -7.50 -14.85
CA GLY A 39 4.78 -8.42 -15.72
C GLY A 39 6.30 -8.24 -15.60
N GLY A 40 7.06 -9.26 -16.01
CA GLY A 40 8.53 -9.22 -15.98
C GLY A 40 9.14 -9.10 -14.57
N GLY A 41 8.44 -9.61 -13.54
CA GLY A 41 8.89 -9.52 -12.15
C GLY A 41 8.72 -8.13 -11.51
N ARG A 42 8.03 -7.20 -12.18
CA ARG A 42 7.73 -5.86 -11.64
C ARG A 42 6.45 -5.87 -10.82
N PHE A 43 6.54 -5.29 -9.63
CA PHE A 43 5.46 -5.16 -8.66
C PHE A 43 5.13 -3.71 -8.37
N VAL A 44 3.84 -3.45 -8.16
CA VAL A 44 3.35 -2.28 -7.44
C VAL A 44 2.51 -2.81 -6.28
N ALA A 45 2.91 -2.54 -5.05
CA ALA A 45 2.18 -2.94 -3.86
C ALA A 45 1.75 -1.70 -3.07
N THR A 46 0.53 -1.71 -2.57
CA THR A 46 -0.03 -0.64 -1.75
C THR A 46 -0.35 -1.19 -0.37
N TRP A 47 0.11 -0.50 0.66
CA TRP A 47 -0.16 -0.82 2.06
C TRP A 47 -0.94 0.33 2.69
N GLU A 48 -2.25 0.14 2.88
CA GLU A 48 -3.09 1.09 3.62
C GLU A 48 -2.89 0.88 5.13
N GLU A 49 -2.77 1.97 5.87
CA GLU A 49 -2.55 2.00 7.32
C GLU A 49 -1.48 0.98 7.76
N PRO A 50 -0.23 1.09 7.25
CA PRO A 50 0.80 0.09 7.43
C PRO A 50 1.03 -0.24 8.91
N GLU A 51 0.84 -1.52 9.26
CA GLU A 51 1.06 -2.04 10.61
C GLU A 51 2.38 -2.82 10.67
N GLY A 52 3.25 -2.46 11.61
CA GLY A 52 4.54 -3.15 11.81
C GLY A 52 5.73 -2.44 11.19
N ASP A 53 6.83 -3.18 11.04
CA ASP A 53 8.11 -2.63 10.65
C ASP A 53 8.36 -2.78 9.13
N VAL A 54 8.36 -1.63 8.45
CA VAL A 54 8.51 -1.53 7.00
C VAL A 54 9.84 -2.11 6.52
N ASP A 55 10.90 -1.94 7.31
CA ASP A 55 12.23 -2.45 6.98
C ASP A 55 12.27 -3.99 7.06
N GLU A 56 11.62 -4.59 8.07
CA GLU A 56 11.54 -6.05 8.22
C GLU A 56 10.86 -6.72 7.01
N VAL A 57 9.83 -6.08 6.45
CA VAL A 57 9.15 -6.60 5.26
C VAL A 57 10.06 -6.51 4.02
N VAL A 58 10.86 -5.44 3.89
CA VAL A 58 11.84 -5.32 2.80
C VAL A 58 12.93 -6.38 2.91
N GLU A 59 13.39 -6.69 4.13
CA GLU A 59 14.36 -7.76 4.35
C GLU A 59 13.80 -9.13 3.94
N GLN A 60 12.56 -9.44 4.33
CA GLN A 60 11.89 -10.68 3.91
C GLN A 60 11.76 -10.81 2.39
N LEU A 61 11.48 -9.70 1.70
CA LEU A 61 11.45 -9.68 0.23
C LEU A 61 12.82 -10.02 -0.37
N TRP A 62 13.90 -9.51 0.21
CA TRP A 62 15.26 -9.83 -0.24
C TRP A 62 15.64 -11.28 0.04
N GLU A 63 15.21 -11.85 1.16
CA GLU A 63 15.42 -13.26 1.47
C GLU A 63 14.71 -14.18 0.47
N ILE A 64 13.44 -13.91 0.15
CA ILE A 64 12.68 -14.65 -0.87
C ILE A 64 13.34 -14.57 -2.24
N ASN A 65 13.76 -13.37 -2.62
CA ASN A 65 14.43 -13.12 -3.89
C ASN A 65 15.84 -13.74 -3.95
N GLY A 66 16.48 -13.99 -2.80
CA GLY A 66 17.83 -14.52 -2.66
C GLY A 66 18.94 -13.50 -2.90
N SER A 67 18.59 -12.25 -3.20
CA SER A 67 19.52 -11.12 -3.29
C SER A 67 18.78 -9.79 -3.06
N PRO A 68 19.46 -8.78 -2.51
CA PRO A 68 18.86 -7.47 -2.29
C PRO A 68 18.58 -6.76 -3.61
N PHE A 69 17.49 -6.00 -3.64
CA PHE A 69 17.06 -5.19 -4.78
C PHE A 69 16.48 -3.85 -4.33
N GLU A 70 16.40 -2.90 -5.26
CA GLU A 70 15.85 -1.57 -4.99
C GLU A 70 14.33 -1.62 -4.80
N VAL A 71 13.85 -1.04 -3.70
CA VAL A 71 12.44 -0.77 -3.45
C VAL A 71 12.24 0.74 -3.45
N THR A 72 11.45 1.24 -4.40
CA THR A 72 11.00 2.64 -4.38
C THR A 72 9.89 2.77 -3.35
N HIS A 73 10.14 3.57 -2.31
CA HIS A 73 9.19 3.83 -1.21
C HIS A 73 8.51 5.20 -1.37
N GLU A 74 7.19 5.19 -1.48
CA GLU A 74 6.37 6.41 -1.51
C GLU A 74 5.38 6.39 -0.35
N ALA A 75 5.54 7.30 0.61
CA ALA A 75 4.64 7.44 1.75
C ALA A 75 3.63 8.58 1.52
N PHE A 76 2.36 8.26 1.68
CA PHE A 76 1.24 9.19 1.57
C PHE A 76 0.65 9.42 2.95
N ARG A 77 0.33 10.68 3.23
CA ARG A 77 -0.26 11.13 4.50
C ARG A 77 -1.53 11.89 4.19
N ARG A 78 -2.57 11.66 4.99
CA ARG A 78 -3.83 12.37 4.91
C ARG A 78 -3.62 13.78 5.43
N LEU A 79 -3.78 14.74 4.53
CA LEU A 79 -3.65 16.16 4.86
C LEU A 79 -4.97 16.73 5.38
N GLU A 80 -6.10 16.35 4.79
CA GLU A 80 -7.44 16.82 5.16
C GLU A 80 -8.51 15.74 4.92
N LEU A 81 -9.56 15.73 5.75
CA LEU A 81 -10.76 14.92 5.58
C LEU A 81 -11.95 15.83 5.28
N LEU A 82 -12.40 15.84 4.03
CA LEU A 82 -13.57 16.61 3.61
C LEU A 82 -14.74 15.65 3.37
N ALA A 83 -15.84 15.87 4.09
CA ALA A 83 -17.08 15.11 3.92
C ALA A 83 -18.12 15.99 3.21
N TYR A 84 -18.66 15.49 2.10
CA TYR A 84 -19.78 16.12 1.40
C TYR A 84 -21.05 15.36 1.72
N SER A 85 -22.04 16.06 2.28
CA SER A 85 -23.36 15.50 2.54
C SER A 85 -24.29 15.86 1.40
N ALA A 86 -25.04 14.89 0.87
CA ALA A 86 -26.21 15.22 0.05
C ALA A 86 -27.25 15.86 0.98
N GLU A 87 -27.67 17.08 0.68
CA GLU A 87 -28.84 17.65 1.35
C GLU A 87 -30.04 16.73 1.07
N PRO A 88 -30.81 16.31 2.09
CA PRO A 88 -32.03 15.57 1.82
C PRO A 88 -32.91 16.46 0.93
N GLU A 89 -33.33 15.93 -0.22
CA GLU A 89 -34.30 16.62 -1.09
C GLU A 89 -35.47 17.06 -0.22
N ALA A 90 -35.55 18.37 0.06
CA ALA A 90 -36.71 18.95 0.70
C ALA A 90 -37.90 18.60 -0.18
N ASP A 91 -38.78 17.76 0.36
CA ASP A 91 -40.04 17.34 -0.21
C ASP A 91 -40.70 18.52 -0.95
N ARG A 92 -40.49 18.61 -2.26
CA ARG A 92 -41.21 19.54 -3.13
C ARG A 92 -42.60 18.95 -3.37
N GLY A 93 -43.39 18.94 -2.32
CA GLY A 93 -44.65 18.22 -2.25
C GLY A 93 -45.67 18.85 -1.31
N ALA A 94 -45.76 20.18 -1.22
CA ALA A 94 -46.97 20.83 -0.69
C ALA A 94 -47.08 22.31 -1.07
N ALA A 95 -47.84 22.61 -2.14
CA ALA A 95 -48.87 23.65 -2.22
C ALA A 95 -49.40 23.76 -3.66
#